data_AF-B0THY8-F1
#
_entry.id   AF-B0THY8-F1
#
_cell.length_a   1.000
_cell.length_b   1.000
_cell.length_c   1.000
_cell.angle_alpha   90.00
_cell.angle_beta   90.00
_cell.angle_gamma   90.00
#
_symmetry.space_group_name_H-M   'P 1'
#
loop_
_entity.id
_entity.type
_entity.pdbx_description
1 polymer ?
#
loop_
_entity_poly.entity_id
_entity_poly.type
_entity_poly.pdbx_seq_one_letter_code
_entity_poly.pdbx_strand_id
1 'polypeptide(L)'
;MNTARISPTFTKEMEQIRSMKPQFFDRESLGYLPPLARLLFLGLYCRVDKEGRLQDKPRTIKKAILGYDDVTAGQVDGMLQELHNAGLIIRYQAKGSSFIQVVDFGAASNQFTD
;
A
#
# COMPACT_ATOMS: atom_id res chain seq x y z
N MET A 1 24.24 4.77 31.62
CA MET A 1 22.99 4.66 30.84
C MET A 1 22.91 3.26 30.27
N ASN A 2 21.93 2.46 30.70
CA ASN A 2 21.80 1.07 30.31
C ASN A 2 21.12 1.03 28.93
N THR A 3 21.89 0.75 27.86
CA THR A 3 21.30 0.57 26.53
C THR A 3 20.67 -0.81 26.52
N ALA A 4 19.34 -0.88 26.66
CA ALA A 4 18.62 -2.13 26.53
C ALA A 4 18.97 -2.76 25.17
N ARG A 5 19.60 -3.93 25.18
CA ARG A 5 19.91 -4.66 23.95
C ARG A 5 18.62 -5.30 23.45
N ILE A 6 18.13 -4.82 22.32
CA ILE A 6 17.04 -5.46 21.60
C ILE A 6 17.48 -6.85 21.15
N SER A 7 16.66 -7.87 21.38
CA SER A 7 16.98 -9.24 20.99
C SER A 7 16.99 -9.38 19.46
N PRO A 8 17.83 -10.26 18.88
CA PRO A 8 17.82 -10.50 17.44
C PRO A 8 16.45 -10.92 16.89
N THR A 9 15.68 -11.67 17.70
CA THR A 9 14.30 -12.06 17.37
C THR A 9 13.38 -10.84 17.23
N PHE A 10 13.44 -9.90 18.18
CA PHE A 10 12.62 -8.70 18.15
C PHE A 10 13.01 -7.76 17.01
N THR A 11 14.32 -7.64 16.71
CA THR A 11 14.79 -6.89 15.52
C THR A 11 14.19 -7.46 14.23
N LYS A 12 14.19 -8.79 14.08
CA LYS A 12 13.61 -9.46 12.91
C LYS A 12 12.09 -9.28 12.81
N GLU A 13 11.38 -9.24 13.93
CA GLU A 13 9.93 -8.93 13.94
C GLU A 13 9.66 -7.49 13.52
N MET A 14 10.47 -6.53 13.99
CA MET A 14 10.36 -5.12 13.60
C MET A 14 10.61 -4.89 12.11
N GLU A 15 11.51 -5.65 11.47
CA GLU A 15 11.75 -5.58 10.02
C GLU A 15 10.53 -5.98 9.17
N GLN A 16 9.57 -6.72 9.74
CA GLN A 16 8.33 -7.09 9.07
C GLN A 16 7.22 -6.04 9.21
N ILE A 17 7.33 -5.15 10.20
CA ILE A 17 6.36 -4.09 10.43
C ILE A 17 6.48 -3.06 9.30
N ARG A 18 5.36 -2.76 8.65
CA ARG A 18 5.27 -1.68 7.66
C ARG A 18 4.84 -0.40 8.38
N SER A 19 5.70 0.60 8.41
CA SER A 19 5.36 1.93 8.91
C SER A 19 4.74 2.78 7.79
N MET A 20 3.66 3.47 8.13
CA MET A 20 3.04 4.50 7.28
C MET A 20 3.10 5.82 8.04
N LYS A 21 3.57 6.87 7.37
CA LYS A 21 3.67 8.20 7.96
C LYS A 21 2.26 8.80 8.12
N PRO A 22 1.95 9.48 9.24
CA PRO A 22 0.66 10.16 9.41
C PRO A 22 0.34 11.16 8.30
N GLN A 23 1.36 11.84 7.77
CA GLN A 23 1.23 12.81 6.67
C GLN A 23 0.69 12.20 5.37
N PHE A 24 0.64 10.87 5.28
CA PHE A 24 -0.03 10.20 4.16
C PHE A 24 -1.53 10.54 4.11
N PHE A 25 -2.17 10.71 5.27
CA PHE A 25 -3.58 11.10 5.36
C PHE A 25 -3.85 12.56 5.00
N ASP A 26 -2.80 13.40 4.96
CA ASP A 26 -2.91 14.81 4.56
C ASP A 26 -3.00 14.96 3.03
N ARG A 27 -2.80 13.88 2.26
CA ARG A 27 -2.95 13.92 0.80
C ARG A 27 -4.40 14.14 0.41
N GLU A 28 -4.67 15.29 -0.18
CA GLU A 28 -6.00 15.67 -0.66
C GLU A 28 -6.58 14.60 -1.60
N SER A 29 -5.75 14.03 -2.48
CA SER A 29 -6.14 12.96 -3.41
C SER A 29 -6.65 11.70 -2.72
N LEU A 30 -6.14 11.38 -1.52
CA LEU A 30 -6.66 10.27 -0.72
C LEU A 30 -8.03 10.61 -0.12
N GLY A 31 -8.24 11.87 0.28
CA GLY A 31 -9.47 12.36 0.90
C GLY A 31 -10.71 12.25 0.00
N TYR A 32 -10.53 12.40 -1.32
CA TYR A 32 -11.62 12.31 -2.31
C TYR A 32 -12.02 10.88 -2.67
N LEU A 33 -11.26 9.87 -2.24
CA LEU A 33 -11.55 8.48 -2.57
C LEU A 33 -12.63 7.88 -1.66
N PRO A 34 -13.48 6.98 -2.19
CA PRO A 34 -14.43 6.23 -1.38
C PRO A 34 -13.74 5.50 -0.21
N PRO A 35 -14.39 5.36 0.96
CA PRO A 35 -13.81 4.67 2.12
C PRO A 35 -13.20 3.30 1.80
N LEU A 36 -13.85 2.53 0.94
CA LEU A 36 -13.39 1.19 0.57
C LEU A 36 -12.13 1.22 -0.32
N ALA A 37 -11.99 2.22 -1.21
CA ALA A 37 -10.78 2.42 -1.99
C ALA A 37 -9.60 2.85 -1.09
N ARG A 38 -9.87 3.67 -0.06
CA ARG A 38 -8.87 4.00 0.97
C ARG A 38 -8.46 2.77 1.77
N LEU A 39 -9.41 1.93 2.20
CA LEU A 39 -9.10 0.66 2.88
C LEU A 39 -8.29 -0.28 1.97
N LEU A 40 -8.64 -0.36 0.69
CA LEU A 40 -7.90 -1.12 -0.31
C LEU A 40 -6.44 -0.67 -0.36
N PHE A 41 -6.20 0.64 -0.44
CA PHE A 41 -4.85 1.19 -0.42
C PHE A 41 -4.05 0.80 0.83
N LEU A 42 -4.64 0.96 2.03
CA LEU A 42 -3.99 0.56 3.29
C LEU A 42 -3.64 -0.94 3.28
N GLY A 43 -4.56 -1.77 2.80
CA GLY A 43 -4.32 -3.21 2.63
C GLY A 43 -3.20 -3.53 1.64
N LEU A 44 -3.12 -2.80 0.50
CA LEU A 44 -2.03 -2.96 -0.47
C LEU A 44 -0.68 -2.62 0.16
N TYR A 45 -0.62 -1.52 0.91
CA TYR A 45 0.60 -1.07 1.61
C TYR A 45 1.15 -2.12 2.57
N CYS A 46 0.27 -2.88 3.25
CA CYS A 46 0.68 -3.98 4.13
C CYS A 46 1.15 -5.23 3.37
N ARG A 47 0.76 -5.40 2.10
CA ARG A 47 0.95 -6.64 1.33
C ARG A 47 2.07 -6.58 0.28
N VAL A 48 2.59 -5.40 0.00
CA VAL A 48 3.67 -5.24 -0.98
C VAL A 48 4.98 -5.86 -0.47
N ASP A 49 5.83 -6.25 -1.42
CA ASP A 49 7.18 -6.68 -1.13
C ASP A 49 8.05 -5.52 -0.58
N LYS A 50 9.33 -5.80 -0.30
CA LYS A 50 10.27 -4.80 0.22
C LYS A 50 10.51 -3.61 -0.71
N GLU A 51 10.18 -3.74 -2.00
CA GLU A 51 10.32 -2.69 -3.02
C GLU A 51 9.00 -1.95 -3.26
N GLY A 52 7.94 -2.27 -2.51
CA GLY A 52 6.63 -1.65 -2.66
C GLY A 52 5.80 -2.20 -3.80
N ARG A 53 6.08 -3.44 -4.25
CA ARG A 53 5.44 -4.04 -5.43
C ARG A 53 4.58 -5.25 -5.10
N LEU A 54 3.57 -5.49 -5.92
CA LEU A 54 2.77 -6.71 -5.92
C LEU A 54 2.17 -7.01 -7.30
N GLN A 55 1.67 -8.23 -7.50
CA GLN A 55 0.95 -8.59 -8.74
C GLN A 55 -0.41 -7.89 -8.80
N ASP A 56 -0.74 -7.37 -9.98
CA ASP A 56 -2.02 -6.74 -10.26
C ASP A 56 -3.06 -7.81 -10.61
N LYS A 57 -3.65 -8.39 -9.56
CA LYS A 57 -4.65 -9.46 -9.67
C LYS A 57 -5.88 -9.10 -8.84
N PRO A 58 -6.87 -8.38 -9.40
CA PRO A 58 -8.03 -7.88 -8.66
C PRO A 58 -8.76 -8.96 -7.86
N ARG A 59 -8.94 -10.17 -8.40
CA ARG A 59 -9.56 -11.31 -7.69
C ARG A 59 -8.76 -11.73 -6.45
N THR A 60 -7.44 -11.81 -6.57
CA THR A 60 -6.55 -12.21 -5.46
C THR A 60 -6.48 -11.10 -4.40
N ILE A 61 -6.40 -9.85 -4.85
CA ILE A 61 -6.40 -8.65 -3.99
C ILE A 61 -7.72 -8.55 -3.22
N LYS A 62 -8.87 -8.72 -3.89
CA LYS A 62 -10.20 -8.79 -3.27
C LYS A 62 -10.23 -9.80 -2.15
N LYS A 63 -9.86 -11.06 -2.42
CA LYS A 63 -9.86 -12.13 -1.41
C LYS A 63 -9.00 -11.78 -0.20
N ALA A 64 -7.86 -11.14 -0.41
CA ALA A 64 -6.89 -10.88 0.65
C ALA A 64 -7.20 -9.64 1.50
N ILE A 65 -7.83 -8.61 0.91
CA ILE A 65 -8.02 -7.30 1.57
C ILE A 65 -9.50 -7.04 1.86
N LEU A 66 -10.38 -7.32 0.89
CA LEU A 66 -11.82 -7.02 0.92
C LEU A 66 -12.65 -8.32 0.89
N GLY A 67 -12.14 -9.36 1.55
CA GLY A 67 -12.66 -10.73 1.41
C GLY A 67 -14.12 -10.86 1.84
N TYR A 68 -14.46 -10.15 2.92
CA TYR A 68 -15.78 -10.14 3.54
C TYR A 68 -16.69 -9.00 3.05
N ASP A 69 -16.15 -8.03 2.32
CA ASP A 69 -16.93 -6.94 1.76
C ASP A 69 -17.74 -7.42 0.54
N ASP A 70 -18.93 -6.83 0.38
CA ASP A 70 -19.83 -7.07 -0.74
C ASP A 70 -19.39 -6.27 -1.97
N VAL A 71 -18.23 -6.65 -2.50
CA VAL A 71 -17.67 -6.12 -3.74
C VAL A 71 -17.20 -7.22 -4.68
N THR A 72 -17.42 -7.00 -5.96
CA THR A 72 -16.92 -7.86 -7.03
C THR A 72 -15.44 -7.57 -7.31
N ALA A 73 -14.76 -8.53 -7.97
CA ALA A 73 -13.39 -8.29 -8.43
C ALA A 73 -13.29 -7.17 -9.49
N GLY A 74 -14.36 -6.91 -10.25
CA GLY A 74 -14.43 -5.78 -11.19
C GLY A 74 -14.50 -4.44 -10.47
N GLN A 75 -15.25 -4.35 -9.36
CA GLN A 75 -15.22 -3.15 -8.51
C GLN A 75 -13.86 -2.94 -7.86
N VAL A 76 -13.17 -4.01 -7.46
CA VAL A 76 -11.78 -3.91 -6.99
C VAL A 76 -10.85 -3.39 -8.08
N ASP A 77 -10.97 -3.87 -9.31
CA ASP A 77 -10.20 -3.34 -10.45
C ASP A 77 -10.47 -1.85 -10.69
N GLY A 78 -11.74 -1.42 -10.59
CA GLY A 78 -12.12 -0.01 -10.64
C GLY A 78 -11.47 0.83 -9.52
N MET A 79 -11.50 0.35 -8.27
CA MET A 79 -10.83 1.01 -7.15
C MET A 79 -9.31 1.06 -7.34
N LEU A 80 -8.68 0.03 -7.91
CA LEU A 80 -7.25 0.07 -8.26
C LEU A 80 -6.97 1.13 -9.33
N GLN A 81 -7.88 1.32 -10.29
CA GLN A 81 -7.76 2.39 -11.27
C GLN A 81 -7.94 3.77 -10.64
N GLU A 82 -8.89 3.94 -9.71
CA GLU A 82 -9.05 5.19 -8.96
C GLU A 82 -7.77 5.53 -8.16
N LEU A 83 -7.19 4.54 -7.47
CA LEU A 83 -5.92 4.71 -6.76
C LEU A 83 -4.77 5.08 -7.70
N HIS A 84 -4.75 4.52 -8.91
CA HIS A 84 -3.77 4.86 -9.92
C HIS A 84 -3.93 6.30 -10.40
N ASN A 85 -5.17 6.69 -10.73
CA ASN A 85 -5.49 8.05 -11.17
C ASN A 85 -5.20 9.09 -10.09
N ALA A 86 -5.36 8.73 -8.81
CA ALA A 86 -5.03 9.57 -7.66
C ALA A 86 -3.52 9.67 -7.37
N GLY A 87 -2.66 9.00 -8.16
CA GLY A 87 -1.22 9.01 -8.00
C GLY A 87 -0.71 8.24 -6.78
N LEU A 88 -1.55 7.38 -6.18
CA LEU A 88 -1.19 6.61 -4.98
C LEU A 88 -0.51 5.28 -5.35
N ILE A 89 -0.82 4.74 -6.53
CA ILE A 89 -0.18 3.56 -7.09
C ILE A 89 0.13 3.73 -8.57
N ILE A 90 1.08 2.95 -9.08
CA ILE A 90 1.37 2.82 -10.50
C ILE A 90 1.01 1.39 -10.93
N ARG A 91 0.11 1.26 -11.90
CA ARG A 91 -0.16 -0.02 -12.57
C ARG A 91 0.72 -0.13 -13.81
N TYR A 92 1.45 -1.22 -13.97
CA TYR A 92 2.38 -1.41 -15.08
C TYR A 92 2.48 -2.87 -15.50
N GLN A 93 3.04 -3.12 -16.69
CA GLN A 93 3.32 -4.47 -17.17
C GLN A 93 4.83 -4.72 -17.24
N ALA A 94 5.24 -5.92 -16.86
CA ALA A 94 6.61 -6.39 -17.01
C ALA A 94 6.62 -7.89 -17.32
N LYS A 95 7.42 -8.31 -18.31
CA LYS A 95 7.56 -9.73 -18.69
C LYS A 95 6.20 -10.44 -18.92
N GLY A 96 5.24 -9.75 -19.54
CA GLY A 96 3.91 -10.28 -19.83
C GLY A 96 2.97 -10.44 -18.63
N SER A 97 3.29 -9.82 -17.48
CA SER A 97 2.43 -9.82 -16.29
C SER A 97 2.18 -8.39 -15.80
N SER A 98 1.00 -8.16 -15.22
CA SER A 98 0.61 -6.88 -14.64
C SER A 98 1.01 -6.79 -13.16
N PHE A 99 1.48 -5.61 -12.76
CA PHE A 99 2.00 -5.31 -11.43
C PHE A 99 1.51 -3.95 -10.96
N ILE A 100 1.55 -3.78 -9.64
CA ILE A 100 1.27 -2.54 -8.95
C ILE A 100 2.53 -2.15 -8.17
N GLN A 101 2.91 -0.87 -8.26
CA GLN A 101 3.89 -0.22 -7.38
C GLN A 101 3.14 0.78 -6.49
N VAL A 102 3.32 0.69 -5.18
CA VAL A 102 2.88 1.74 -4.26
C VAL A 102 3.85 2.92 -4.36
N VAL A 103 3.32 4.13 -4.57
CA VAL A 103 4.10 5.37 -4.66
C VAL A 103 4.61 5.75 -3.27
N ASP A 104 5.84 6.28 -3.20
CA ASP A 104 6.52 6.70 -1.96
C ASP A 104 6.68 5.59 -0.89
N PHE A 105 6.64 4.32 -1.30
CA PHE A 105 6.83 3.20 -0.40
C PHE A 105 8.22 3.23 0.24
N GLY A 106 8.28 3.29 1.57
CA GLY A 106 9.55 3.36 2.31
C GLY A 106 10.32 4.67 2.13
N ALA A 107 9.75 5.67 1.45
CA ALA A 107 10.37 6.98 1.35
C ALA A 107 10.39 7.64 2.73
N ALA A 108 11.58 7.95 3.23
CA ALA A 108 11.75 8.93 4.29
C ALA A 108 11.44 10.31 3.67
N SER A 109 10.15 10.64 3.51
CA SER A 109 9.76 11.98 3.06
C SER A 109 10.32 13.05 4.00
N ASN A 110 11.44 13.66 3.62
CA ASN A 110 11.75 15.06 3.86
C ASN A 110 11.34 15.78 2.59
N GLN A 111 10.08 16.20 2.53
CA GLN A 111 9.61 17.15 1.52
C GLN A 111 8.65 18.12 2.22
N PHE A 112 9.24 18.94 3.08
CA PHE A 112 8.88 20.36 3.08
C PHE A 112 9.85 20.98 2.08
N THR A 113 9.35 21.40 0.94
CA THR A 113 10.07 22.33 0.08
C THR A 113 9.03 23.37 -0.31
N ASP A 114 9.18 24.50 0.38
CA ASP A 114 8.55 25.83 0.28
C ASP A 114 7.03 25.94 0.18
#